data_AF-A0A2V6MPK5-F1
#
_entry.id   AF-A0A2V6MPK5-F1
#
_cell.length_a   1.000
_cell.length_b   1.000
_cell.length_c   1.000
_cell.angle_alpha   90.00
_cell.angle_beta   90.00
_cell.angle_gamma   90.00
#
_symmetry.space_group_name_H-M   'P 1'
#
loop_
_entity.id
_entity.type
_entity.pdbx_description
1 polymer ?
#
loop_
_entity_poly.entity_id
_entity_poly.type
_entity_poly.pdbx_seq_one_letter_code
_entity_poly.pdbx_strand_id
1 'polypeptide(L)'
;MHRQPRPQQTNPAMALIVFATFLLGPPVVPAQISALPTSDFAWVDLTTIAPAIRIELRYATSENIAHRPLYPSRMQPLIRAGVARRLITAQ
;
A
#
# COMPACT_ATOMS: atom_id res chain seq x y z
N MET A 1 -33.40 45.91 -15.08
CA MET A 1 -32.28 45.59 -14.17
C MET A 1 -31.61 44.31 -14.66
N HIS A 2 -30.45 44.41 -15.34
CA HIS A 2 -29.72 43.27 -15.88
C HIS A 2 -28.31 43.29 -15.28
N ARG A 3 -28.03 42.41 -14.31
CA ARG A 3 -26.68 42.23 -13.74
C ARG A 3 -25.88 41.35 -14.69
N GLN A 4 -24.83 41.90 -15.30
CA GLN A 4 -23.82 41.10 -15.98
C GLN A 4 -22.97 40.34 -14.94
N PRO A 5 -22.68 39.04 -15.13
CA PRO A 5 -21.73 38.33 -14.29
C PRO A 5 -20.31 38.81 -14.59
N ARG A 6 -19.57 39.16 -13.53
CA ARG A 6 -18.14 39.51 -13.62
C ARG A 6 -17.37 38.32 -14.22
N PRO A 7 -16.49 38.52 -15.21
CA PRO A 7 -15.60 37.47 -15.67
C PRO A 7 -14.71 37.04 -14.50
N GLN A 8 -14.70 35.74 -14.19
CA GLN A 8 -13.75 35.15 -13.25
C GLN A 8 -12.34 35.34 -13.82
N GLN A 9 -11.63 36.34 -13.30
CA GLN A 9 -10.22 36.54 -13.56
C GLN A 9 -9.44 35.43 -12.87
N THR A 10 -9.21 34.32 -13.60
CA THR A 10 -8.35 33.23 -13.15
C THR A 10 -6.93 33.76 -13.08
N ASN A 11 -6.41 33.94 -11.87
CA ASN A 11 -5.01 34.27 -11.65
C ASN A 11 -4.14 33.22 -12.36
N PRO A 12 -3.24 33.61 -13.28
CA PRO A 12 -2.40 32.65 -14.02
C PRO A 12 -1.53 31.81 -13.07
N ALA A 13 -1.23 32.33 -11.87
CA ALA A 13 -0.57 31.61 -10.80
C ALA A 13 -1.36 30.37 -10.30
N MET A 14 -2.69 30.47 -10.18
CA MET A 14 -3.52 29.32 -9.76
C MET A 14 -3.59 28.24 -10.84
N ALA A 15 -3.66 28.64 -12.12
CA ALA A 15 -3.62 27.69 -13.24
C ALA A 15 -2.26 26.97 -13.33
N LEU A 16 -1.16 27.69 -13.08
CA LEU A 16 0.19 27.12 -13.03
C LEU A 16 0.36 26.11 -11.90
N ILE A 17 -0.18 26.39 -10.71
CA ILE A 17 -0.08 25.48 -9.55
C ILE A 17 -0.82 24.16 -9.83
N VAL A 18 -2.03 24.23 -10.36
CA VAL A 18 -2.84 23.04 -10.71
C VAL A 18 -2.17 22.23 -11.83
N PHE A 19 -1.63 22.90 -12.86
CA PHE A 19 -0.93 22.24 -13.95
C PHE A 19 0.38 21.58 -13.47
N ALA A 20 1.13 22.23 -12.57
CA ALA A 20 2.35 21.69 -12.00
C ALA A 20 2.10 20.45 -11.11
N THR A 21 0.97 20.40 -10.39
CA THR A 21 0.60 19.20 -9.59
C THR A 21 0.21 18.02 -10.47
N PHE A 22 -0.39 18.27 -11.63
CA PHE A 22 -0.73 17.22 -12.59
C PHE A 22 0.50 16.69 -13.34
N LEU A 23 1.49 17.54 -13.64
CA LEU A 23 2.73 17.14 -14.34
C LEU A 23 3.71 16.37 -13.44
N LEU A 24 3.79 16.69 -12.15
CA LEU A 24 4.77 16.09 -11.26
C LEU A 24 4.41 14.66 -10.82
N GLY A 25 3.13 14.28 -10.95
CA GLY A 25 2.62 12.97 -10.54
C GLY A 25 2.70 12.74 -9.02
N PRO A 26 1.97 11.77 -8.46
CA PRO A 26 2.19 11.36 -7.08
C PRO A 26 3.63 10.86 -6.93
N PRO A 27 4.33 11.16 -5.83
CA PRO A 27 5.64 10.58 -5.58
C PRO A 27 5.48 9.06 -5.59
N VAL A 28 6.12 8.40 -6.56
CA VAL A 28 6.28 6.94 -6.54
C VAL A 28 7.23 6.67 -5.38
N VAL A 29 6.69 6.40 -4.20
CA VAL A 29 7.47 5.92 -3.07
C VAL A 29 7.82 4.47 -3.41
N PRO A 30 9.09 4.14 -3.73
CA PRO A 30 9.44 2.74 -3.91
C PRO A 30 9.13 2.01 -2.61
N ALA A 31 8.37 0.92 -2.71
CA ALA A 31 8.11 0.06 -1.56
C ALA A 31 9.45 -0.52 -1.09
N GLN A 32 10.01 0.07 -0.04
CA GLN A 32 11.29 -0.32 0.51
C GLN A 32 11.17 -1.69 1.18
N ILE A 33 11.84 -2.69 0.62
CA ILE A 33 12.00 -4.00 1.21
C ILE A 33 13.02 -3.86 2.34
N SER A 34 12.62 -4.12 3.58
CA SER A 34 13.58 -4.23 4.68
C SER A 34 14.49 -5.44 4.47
N ALA A 35 15.76 -5.30 4.83
CA ALA A 35 16.76 -6.35 4.66
C ALA A 35 16.30 -7.63 5.37
N LEU A 36 16.16 -8.74 4.62
CA LEU A 36 15.81 -10.03 5.20
C LEU A 36 16.98 -10.59 6.01
N PRO A 37 16.71 -11.36 7.08
CA PRO A 37 17.71 -12.17 7.74
C PRO A 37 18.40 -13.12 6.75
N THR A 38 19.70 -13.37 6.98
CA THR A 38 20.47 -14.37 6.22
C THR A 38 19.96 -15.80 6.46
N SER A 39 19.49 -16.09 7.68
CA SER A 39 18.93 -17.39 8.03
C SER A 39 17.52 -17.55 7.47
N ASP A 40 17.33 -18.54 6.60
CA ASP A 40 16.03 -18.86 5.99
C ASP A 40 14.97 -19.28 7.02
N PHE A 41 15.40 -19.77 8.18
CA PHE A 41 14.51 -20.23 9.24
C PHE A 41 14.04 -19.12 10.18
N ALA A 42 14.58 -17.89 10.08
CA ALA A 42 14.08 -16.79 10.88
C ALA A 42 12.60 -16.51 10.57
N TRP A 43 11.80 -16.21 11.59
CA TRP A 43 10.44 -15.70 11.41
C TRP A 43 10.50 -14.22 11.06
N VAL A 44 9.74 -13.80 10.04
CA VAL A 44 9.65 -12.42 9.59
C VAL A 44 8.21 -12.01 9.36
N ASP A 45 7.86 -10.77 9.66
CA ASP A 45 6.55 -10.18 9.39
C ASP A 45 6.52 -9.62 7.96
N LEU A 46 5.63 -10.18 7.14
CA LEU A 46 5.53 -9.81 5.73
C LEU A 46 5.04 -8.37 5.51
N THR A 47 4.27 -7.81 6.45
CA THR A 47 3.83 -6.40 6.36
C THR A 47 4.99 -5.41 6.44
N THR A 48 6.07 -5.81 7.12
CA THR A 48 7.28 -4.98 7.29
C THR A 48 8.29 -5.22 6.17
N ILE A 49 8.48 -6.49 5.80
CA ILE A 49 9.51 -6.90 4.84
C ILE A 49 9.07 -6.62 3.40
N ALA A 50 7.77 -6.76 3.09
CA ALA A 50 7.25 -6.62 1.74
C ALA A 50 5.90 -5.87 1.75
N PRO A 51 5.90 -4.57 2.07
CA PRO A 51 4.67 -3.79 2.25
C PRO A 51 3.83 -3.64 0.96
N ALA A 52 4.43 -3.88 -0.21
CA ALA A 52 3.71 -3.90 -1.48
C ALA A 52 2.80 -5.13 -1.65
N ILE A 53 3.05 -6.22 -0.92
CA ILE A 53 2.27 -7.46 -1.03
C ILE A 53 0.95 -7.26 -0.27
N ARG A 54 -0.18 -7.45 -0.96
CA ARG A 54 -1.49 -7.49 -0.31
C ARG A 54 -1.65 -8.81 0.44
N ILE A 55 -1.88 -8.72 1.74
CA ILE A 55 -1.97 -9.88 2.65
C ILE A 55 -3.41 -10.02 3.16
N GLU A 56 -3.96 -11.23 3.06
CA GLU A 56 -5.28 -11.57 3.61
C GLU A 56 -5.20 -12.80 4.53
N LEU A 57 -5.40 -12.58 5.83
CA LEU A 57 -5.43 -13.65 6.83
C LEU A 57 -6.81 -14.30 6.88
N ARG A 58 -7.19 -15.02 5.81
CA ARG A 58 -8.55 -15.59 5.64
C ARG A 58 -9.02 -16.45 6.82
N TYR A 59 -8.12 -17.25 7.39
CA TYR A 59 -8.46 -18.11 8.53
C TYR A 59 -8.62 -17.33 9.86
N ALA A 60 -8.31 -16.04 9.89
CA ALA A 60 -8.58 -15.15 11.02
C ALA A 60 -9.96 -14.45 10.93
N THR A 61 -10.71 -14.66 9.84
CA THR A 61 -12.04 -14.07 9.60
C THR A 61 -13.10 -15.15 9.35
N SER A 62 -14.35 -14.77 9.11
CA SER A 62 -15.41 -15.67 8.63
C SER A 62 -15.28 -16.03 7.13
N GLU A 63 -14.40 -15.34 6.39
CA GLU A 63 -14.22 -15.49 4.94
C GLU A 63 -13.30 -16.67 4.58
N ASN A 64 -13.57 -17.82 5.19
CA ASN A 64 -12.89 -19.09 4.97
C ASN A 64 -13.90 -20.26 4.91
N ILE A 65 -13.41 -21.44 4.56
CA ILE A 65 -14.25 -22.64 4.35
C ILE A 65 -15.02 -23.11 5.59
N ALA A 66 -14.53 -22.79 6.79
CA ALA A 66 -15.21 -23.11 8.05
C ALA A 66 -16.30 -22.08 8.42
N HIS A 67 -16.44 -20.99 7.65
CA HIS A 67 -17.35 -19.87 7.89
C HIS A 67 -17.27 -19.26 9.31
N ARG A 68 -16.14 -19.49 9.99
CA ARG A 68 -15.82 -18.95 11.32
C ARG A 68 -14.31 -18.73 11.44
N PRO A 69 -13.86 -17.77 12.25
CA PRO A 69 -12.44 -17.61 12.54
C PRO A 69 -11.86 -18.87 13.17
N LEU A 70 -10.76 -19.37 12.60
CA LEU A 70 -9.96 -20.46 13.17
C LEU A 70 -8.76 -19.93 13.96
N TYR A 71 -8.28 -18.75 13.59
CA TYR A 71 -7.17 -18.08 14.26
C TYR A 71 -7.61 -16.73 14.86
N PRO A 72 -6.83 -16.19 15.83
CA PRO A 72 -7.07 -14.86 16.37
C PRO A 72 -7.05 -13.77 15.30
N SER A 73 -7.93 -12.78 15.43
CA SER A 73 -8.12 -11.70 14.45
C SER A 73 -6.93 -10.74 14.29
N ARG A 74 -6.06 -10.64 15.30
CA ARG A 74 -4.86 -9.77 15.30
C ARG A 74 -3.56 -10.52 15.11
N MET A 75 -3.62 -11.68 14.46
CA MET A 75 -2.42 -12.46 14.17
C MET A 75 -1.51 -11.71 13.18
N GLN A 76 -0.20 -11.73 13.42
CA GLN A 76 0.77 -11.17 12.49
C GLN A 76 1.01 -12.18 11.35
N PRO A 77 1.18 -11.72 10.09
CA PRO A 77 1.48 -12.59 8.95
C PRO A 77 2.97 -12.99 8.95
N LEU A 78 3.34 -13.79 9.94
CA LEU A 78 4.70 -14.29 10.11
C LEU A 78 4.97 -15.47 9.18
N ILE A 79 6.04 -15.39 8.40
CA ILE A 79 6.52 -16.49 7.56
C ILE A 79 8.03 -16.69 7.74
N ARG A 80 8.56 -17.77 7.18
CA ARG A 80 10.01 -18.01 7.17
C ARG A 80 10.70 -17.05 6.21
N ALA A 81 11.87 -16.54 6.59
CA ALA A 81 12.65 -15.60 5.79
C ALA A 81 12.97 -16.15 4.38
N GLY A 82 13.28 -17.44 4.27
CA GLY A 82 13.50 -18.07 2.95
C GLY A 82 12.27 -18.06 2.05
N VAL A 83 11.06 -18.19 2.64
CA VAL A 83 9.79 -18.09 1.90
C VAL A 83 9.51 -16.64 1.52
N ALA A 84 9.72 -15.70 2.44
CA ALA A 84 9.56 -14.27 2.17
C ALA A 84 10.44 -13.82 1.00
N ARG A 85 11.70 -14.27 0.94
CA ARG A 85 12.61 -13.97 -0.17
C ARG A 85 12.04 -14.40 -1.52
N ARG A 86 11.53 -15.63 -1.60
CA ARG A 86 10.93 -16.18 -2.83
C ARG A 86 9.66 -15.44 -3.24
N LEU A 87 8.82 -15.06 -2.27
CA LEU A 87 7.61 -14.27 -2.53
C LEU A 87 7.95 -12.90 -3.09
N ILE A 88 8.95 -12.21 -2.52
CA ILE A 88 9.42 -10.92 -3.00
C ILE A 88 9.96 -11.02 -4.43
N THR A 89 10.72 -12.05 -4.75
CA THR A 89 11.23 -12.26 -6.12
C THR A 89 10.12 -12.57 -7.13
N ALA A 90 8.96 -13.06 -6.68
CA ALA A 90 7.84 -13.42 -7.53
C ALA A 90 6.78 -12.32 -7.72
N GLN A 91 6.91 -11.17 -7.03
CA GLN A 91 6.06 -9.99 -7.25
C GLN A 91 6.42 -9.28 -8.55
#